data_AF-A0A2R7Y163-F1
#
_entry.id   AF-A0A2R7Y163-F1
#
_cell.length_a   1.000
_cell.length_b   1.000
_cell.length_c   1.000
_cell.angle_alpha   90.00
_cell.angle_beta   90.00
_cell.angle_gamma   90.00
#
_symmetry.space_group_name_H-M   'P 1'
#
loop_
_entity.id
_entity.type
_entity.pdbx_description
1 polymer ?
#
loop_
_entity_poly.entity_id
_entity_poly.type
_entity_poly.pdbx_seq_one_letter_code
_entity_poly.pdbx_strand_id
1 'polypeptide(L)' 'MEGHDAVHKTKEFLGHKSLDSTLIYVSIENAVFGAGDSSEFHVEVAEKPEEIKALLEAGFEYVCKKDGLMFFRKRK' A
#
# COMPACT_ATOMS: atom_id res chain seq x y z
N MET A 1 30.49 10.07 9.19
CA MET A 1 31.12 8.82 9.68
C MET A 1 30.09 7.82 10.24
N GLU A 2 28.81 8.21 10.45
CA GLU A 2 27.79 7.37 11.11
C GLU A 2 27.04 6.39 10.19
N GLY A 3 26.99 6.61 8.87
CA GLY A 3 26.21 5.77 7.95
C GLY A 3 26.81 4.39 7.63
N HIS A 4 28.11 4.19 7.87
CA HIS A 4 28.81 2.95 7.50
C HIS A 4 28.62 1.83 8.54
N ASP A 5 28.36 2.19 9.80
CA ASP A 5 28.16 1.25 10.92
C ASP A 5 26.79 0.57 10.86
N ALA A 6 25.74 1.31 10.53
CA ALA A 6 24.38 0.78 10.41
C ALA A 6 24.27 -0.28 9.30
N VAL A 7 24.91 -0.04 8.16
CA VAL A 7 24.92 -0.96 7.02
C VAL A 7 25.70 -2.24 7.37
N HIS A 8 26.81 -2.12 8.10
CA HIS A 8 27.60 -3.26 8.54
C HIS A 8 26.84 -4.15 9.53
N LYS A 9 26.18 -3.55 10.53
CA LYS A 9 25.37 -4.26 11.53
C LYS A 9 24.21 -5.04 10.91
N THR A 10 23.50 -4.45 9.95
CA THR A 10 22.41 -5.14 9.24
C THR A 10 22.90 -6.37 8.48
N LYS A 11 24.09 -6.28 7.86
CA LYS A 11 24.73 -7.41 7.15
C LYS A 11 25.04 -8.57 8.09
N GLU A 12 25.63 -8.29 9.25
CA GLU A 12 25.98 -9.30 10.25
C GLU A 12 24.73 -9.92 10.89
N PHE A 13 23.75 -9.09 11.26
CA PHE A 13 22.51 -9.54 11.90
C PHE A 13 21.69 -10.50 11.02
N LEU A 14 21.60 -10.22 9.71
CA LEU A 14 20.87 -11.06 8.76
C LEU A 14 21.71 -12.23 8.20
N GLY A 15 23.01 -12.30 8.52
CA GLY A 15 23.90 -13.37 8.08
C GLY A 15 24.25 -13.34 6.59
N HIS A 16 24.18 -12.18 5.93
CA HIS A 16 24.40 -12.08 4.49
C HIS A 16 25.89 -11.96 4.11
N LYS A 17 26.30 -12.66 3.05
CA LYS A 17 27.69 -12.68 2.56
C LYS A 17 28.09 -11.36 1.86
N SER A 18 27.18 -10.70 1.16
CA SER A 18 27.37 -9.37 0.54
C SER A 18 26.15 -8.48 0.76
N LEU A 19 26.37 -7.16 0.74
CA LEU A 19 25.29 -6.16 0.85
C LEU A 19 24.54 -6.00 -0.48
N ASP A 20 25.19 -6.34 -1.60
CA ASP A 20 24.58 -6.27 -2.93
C ASP A 20 23.35 -7.16 -3.02
N SER A 21 23.37 -8.35 -2.41
CA SER A 21 22.18 -9.20 -2.35
C SER A 21 21.06 -8.55 -1.53
N THR A 22 21.39 -7.89 -0.42
CA THR A 22 20.42 -7.14 0.40
C THR A 22 19.82 -5.96 -0.36
N LEU A 23 20.61 -5.23 -1.15
CA LEU A 23 20.10 -4.13 -1.99
C LEU A 23 19.13 -4.63 -3.07
N ILE A 24 19.34 -5.83 -3.61
CA ILE A 24 18.37 -6.48 -4.51
C ILE A 24 17.06 -6.76 -3.78
N TYR A 25 17.09 -7.29 -2.55
CA TYR A 25 15.88 -7.50 -1.75
C TYR A 25 15.14 -6.20 -1.43
N VAL A 26 15.86 -5.14 -1.07
CA VAL A 26 15.27 -3.80 -0.84
C VAL A 26 14.68 -3.24 -2.14
N SER A 27 15.33 -3.47 -3.29
CA SER A 27 14.81 -3.01 -4.59
C SER A 27 13.56 -3.79 -4.99
N ILE A 28 13.52 -5.10 -4.75
CA ILE A 28 12.33 -5.94 -5.00
C ILE A 28 11.22 -5.58 -4.03
N GLU A 29 11.52 -5.42 -2.75
CA GLU A 29 10.55 -4.99 -1.75
C GLU A 29 9.99 -3.61 -2.08
N ASN A 30 10.81 -2.66 -2.53
CA ASN A 30 10.30 -1.38 -3.04
C ASN A 30 9.61 -1.47 -4.41
N ALA A 31 9.88 -2.48 -5.23
CA ALA A 31 9.17 -2.65 -6.50
C ALA A 31 7.82 -3.36 -6.32
N VAL A 32 7.73 -4.26 -5.33
CA VAL A 32 6.56 -5.09 -5.03
C VAL A 32 5.65 -4.43 -4.00
N PHE A 33 6.24 -3.74 -3.03
CA PHE A 33 5.59 -3.11 -1.88
C PHE A 33 5.96 -1.63 -1.70
N GLY A 34 6.72 -1.06 -2.65
CA GLY A 34 7.18 0.33 -2.76
C GLY A 34 6.60 1.32 -1.79
N ALA A 35 7.47 1.79 -0.88
CA ALA A 35 7.44 3.06 -0.18
C ALA A 35 6.06 3.75 -0.16
N GLY A 36 5.14 3.20 0.64
CA GLY A 36 3.87 3.85 0.90
C GLY A 36 2.97 3.92 -0.33
N ASP A 37 2.35 2.79 -0.67
CA ASP A 37 0.98 2.80 -1.17
C ASP A 37 0.03 3.23 -0.01
N SER A 38 0.37 4.32 0.70
CA SER A 38 -0.59 5.21 1.35
C SER A 38 -1.32 5.99 0.27
N SER A 39 -1.71 5.31 -0.81
CA SER A 39 -2.56 5.86 -1.84
C SER A 39 -3.83 6.25 -1.10
N GLU A 40 -3.94 7.54 -0.85
CA GLU A 40 -5.09 8.07 -0.16
C GLU A 40 -6.29 7.73 -1.03
N PHE A 41 -7.33 7.18 -0.41
CA PHE A 41 -8.58 6.90 -1.10
C PHE A 41 -9.59 7.96 -0.70
N HIS A 42 -10.39 8.41 -1.66
CA HIS A 42 -11.71 8.93 -1.33
C HIS A 42 -12.60 7.74 -0.97
N VAL A 43 -13.25 7.79 0.18
CA VAL A 43 -14.12 6.72 0.68
C VAL A 43 -15.52 7.28 0.83
N GLU A 44 -16.50 6.58 0.26
CA GLU A 44 -17.90 6.96 0.30
C GLU A 44 -18.75 5.77 0.76
N VAL A 45 -19.87 6.06 1.41
CA VAL A 45 -20.82 5.06 1.92
C VAL A 45 -22.21 5.38 1.38
N ALA A 46 -22.90 4.37 0.87
CA ALA A 46 -24.24 4.53 0.33
C ALA A 46 -25.16 3.37 0.71
N GLU A 47 -26.45 3.65 0.79
CA GLU A 47 -27.49 2.64 1.04
C GLU A 47 -28.49 2.58 -0.12
N LYS A 48 -28.75 3.72 -0.78
CA LYS A 48 -29.77 3.81 -1.82
C LYS A 48 -29.22 3.47 -3.21
N PRO A 49 -29.99 2.77 -4.05
CA PRO A 49 -29.57 2.43 -5.41
C PRO A 49 -29.10 3.62 -6.25
N GLU A 50 -29.74 4.78 -6.09
CA GLU A 50 -29.43 6.01 -6.83
C GLU A 50 -28.06 6.57 -6.43
N GLU A 51 -27.74 6.54 -5.13
CA GLU A 51 -26.44 6.98 -4.59
C GLU A 51 -25.34 6.01 -5.03
N ILE A 52 -25.59 4.70 -4.95
CA ILE A 52 -24.67 3.65 -5.40
C ILE A 52 -24.37 3.82 -6.90
N LYS A 53 -25.40 4.04 -7.72
CA LYS A 53 -25.25 4.27 -9.16
C LYS A 53 -24.37 5.50 -9.43
N ALA A 54 -24.62 6.61 -8.73
CA ALA A 54 -23.84 7.84 -8.89
C ALA A 54 -22.35 7.63 -8.52
N LEU A 55 -22.06 6.89 -7.44
CA LEU A 55 -20.69 6.58 -7.03
C LEU A 55 -19.96 5.73 -8.08
N LEU A 56 -20.63 4.71 -8.62
CA LEU A 56 -20.08 3.85 -9.67
C LEU A 56 -19.82 4.64 -10.96
N GLU A 57 -20.75 5.49 -11.38
CA GLU A 57 -20.57 6.38 -12.54
C GLU A 57 -19.44 7.40 -12.34
N ALA A 58 -19.21 7.84 -11.10
CA ALA A 58 -18.09 8.70 -10.73
C ALA A 58 -16.74 7.95 -10.63
N GLY A 59 -16.72 6.63 -10.84
CA GLY A 59 -15.51 5.81 -10.86
C GLY A 59 -15.04 5.34 -9.48
N PHE A 60 -15.94 5.27 -8.50
CA PHE A 60 -15.65 4.56 -7.25
C PHE A 60 -15.78 3.04 -7.45
N GLU A 61 -14.92 2.29 -6.79
CA GLU A 61 -14.93 0.84 -6.72
C GLU A 61 -15.69 0.37 -5.48
N TYR A 62 -16.51 -0.66 -5.63
CA TYR A 62 -17.14 -1.34 -4.50
C TYR A 62 -16.11 -2.11 -3.67
N VAL A 63 -16.17 -1.95 -2.35
CA VAL A 63 -15.29 -2.64 -1.39
C VAL A 63 -16.04 -3.74 -0.66
N CYS A 64 -17.10 -3.38 0.08
CA CYS A 64 -17.87 -4.34 0.85
C CYS A 64 -19.25 -3.81 1.24
N LYS A 65 -20.10 -4.71 1.78
CA LYS A 65 -21.39 -4.38 2.39
C LYS A 65 -21.40 -4.84 3.83
N LYS A 66 -21.87 -4.00 4.74
CA LYS A 66 -22.05 -4.31 6.16
C LYS A 66 -23.22 -3.52 6.72
N ASP A 67 -24.10 -4.17 7.48
CA ASP A 67 -25.23 -3.54 8.18
C ASP A 67 -26.14 -2.70 7.26
N GLY A 68 -26.40 -3.19 6.05
CA GLY A 68 -27.22 -2.49 5.04
C GLY A 68 -26.44 -1.47 4.20
N LEU A 69 -25.31 -0.97 4.69
CA LEU A 69 -24.47 0.02 4.04
C LEU A 69 -23.47 -0.62 3.07
N MET A 70 -23.23 0.04 1.94
CA MET A 70 -22.18 -0.32 0.98
C MET A 70 -21.05 0.70 1.03
N PHE A 71 -19.82 0.20 1.03
CA PHE A 71 -18.60 1.01 1.15
C PHE A 71 -17.85 1.00 -0.18
N PHE A 72 -17.42 2.18 -0.61
CA PHE A 72 -16.76 2.40 -1.88
C PHE A 72 -15.44 3.16 -1.68
N ARG A 73 -14.51 2.98 -2.63
CA ARG A 73 -13.27 3.74 -2.64
C ARG A 73 -12.90 4.19 -4.06
N LYS A 74 -12.19 5.31 -4.17
CA LYS A 74 -11.54 5.75 -5.40
C LYS A 74 -10.13 6.22 -5.07
N ARG A 75 -9.12 5.75 -5.81
CA ARG A 75 -7.73 6.24 -5.66
C ARG A 75 -7.73 7.77 -5.83
N LYS A 76 -7.04 8.50 -4.95
CA LYS A 76 -6.77 9.94 -5.15
C LYS A 76 -5.98 10.18 -6.43
#